data_AF-Q11DP5-F1
#
_entry.id   AF-Q11DP5-F1
#
_cell.length_a   1.000
_cell.length_b   1.000
_cell.length_c   1.000
_cell.angle_alpha   90.00
_cell.angle_beta   90.00
_cell.angle_gamma   90.00
#
_symmetry.space_group_name_H-M   'P 1'
#
loop_
_entity.id
_entity.type
_entity.pdbx_description
1 polymer ?
#
loop_
_entity_poly.entity_id
_entity_poly.type
_entity_poly.pdbx_seq_one_letter_code
_entity_poly.pdbx_strand_id
1 'polypeptide(L)'
;MTRMFKDVGQDADDEKGMTYQKLDKGRNGSKRNPAADPLGPNSEIGRKLRQYYDELISEEVPDRFSQLLNQLQQQEQQGSTAKKD
;
A
#
# COMPACT_ATOMS: atom_id res chain seq x y z
N MET A 1 -37.45 -46.73 14.20
CA MET A 1 -38.25 -45.76 14.96
C MET A 1 -37.29 -44.80 15.66
N THR A 2 -37.33 -43.53 15.26
CA THR A 2 -36.87 -42.34 16.00
C THR A 2 -35.37 -42.16 16.34
N ARG A 3 -34.77 -41.28 15.54
CA ARG A 3 -33.64 -40.38 15.80
C ARG A 3 -33.73 -39.75 17.21
N MET A 4 -32.69 -39.84 18.02
CA MET A 4 -32.43 -38.87 19.09
C MET A 4 -31.08 -38.22 18.84
N PHE A 5 -31.14 -36.92 18.61
CA PHE A 5 -30.01 -36.03 18.36
C PHE A 5 -29.19 -35.89 19.64
N LYS A 6 -27.86 -36.03 19.51
CA LYS A 6 -26.92 -35.62 20.55
C LYS A 6 -26.28 -34.31 20.10
N ASP A 7 -26.83 -33.20 20.59
CA ASP A 7 -26.07 -31.97 20.76
C ASP A 7 -25.11 -32.17 21.92
N VAL A 8 -23.81 -32.19 21.65
CA VAL A 8 -22.78 -31.53 22.46
C VAL A 8 -21.71 -31.12 21.47
N GLY A 9 -21.63 -29.83 21.22
CA GLY A 9 -20.60 -29.25 20.38
C GLY A 9 -19.25 -29.17 21.07
N GLN A 10 -18.30 -28.73 20.25
CA GLN A 10 -17.23 -27.81 20.64
C GLN A 10 -15.99 -28.45 21.25
N ASP A 11 -15.29 -29.27 20.46
CA ASP A 11 -13.86 -29.54 20.64
C ASP A 11 -13.21 -29.72 19.25
N ALA A 12 -12.99 -28.63 18.52
CA ALA A 12 -12.05 -28.61 17.41
C ALA A 12 -11.83 -27.17 16.95
N ASP A 13 -10.91 -26.44 17.60
CA ASP A 13 -10.25 -25.28 17.00
C ASP A 13 -8.92 -25.06 17.74
N ASP A 14 -8.03 -26.06 17.68
CA ASP A 14 -6.61 -25.91 18.00
C ASP A 14 -5.84 -25.78 16.69
N GLU A 15 -5.97 -24.61 16.04
CA GLU A 15 -5.00 -24.14 15.06
C GLU A 15 -4.85 -22.63 15.20
N LYS A 16 -3.74 -22.21 15.81
CA LYS A 16 -3.23 -20.84 15.76
C LYS A 16 -2.78 -20.51 14.33
N GLY A 17 -3.73 -20.37 13.42
CA GLY A 17 -3.52 -19.74 12.13
C GLY A 17 -3.27 -18.25 12.35
N MET A 18 -2.05 -17.79 12.05
CA MET A 18 -1.75 -16.35 11.93
C MET A 18 -2.66 -15.77 10.84
N THR A 19 -3.73 -15.09 11.25
CA THR A 19 -4.65 -14.45 10.30
C THR A 19 -3.99 -13.18 9.78
N TYR A 20 -3.47 -13.26 8.55
CA TYR A 20 -3.11 -12.06 7.80
C TYR A 20 -4.41 -11.30 7.53
N GLN A 21 -4.55 -10.11 8.14
CA GLN A 21 -5.62 -9.18 7.80
C GLN A 21 -5.49 -8.84 6.32
N LYS A 22 -6.36 -9.46 5.53
CA LYS A 22 -6.61 -9.08 4.14
C LYS A 22 -6.99 -7.60 4.18
N LEU A 23 -6.24 -6.77 3.46
CA LEU A 23 -6.57 -5.37 3.28
C LEU A 23 -7.82 -5.30 2.41
N ASP A 24 -8.98 -5.21 3.04
CA ASP A 24 -10.25 -5.03 2.36
C ASP A 24 -10.25 -3.69 1.63
N LYS A 25 -10.23 -3.80 0.31
CA LYS A 25 -10.30 -2.74 -0.66
C LYS A 25 -11.70 -2.13 -0.63
N GLY A 26 -11.90 -1.05 0.11
CA GLY A 26 -13.06 -0.17 -0.10
C GLY A 26 -13.63 0.52 1.13
N ARG A 27 -13.14 1.74 1.38
CA ARG A 27 -13.85 2.93 1.87
C ARG A 27 -15.03 2.68 2.84
N ASN A 28 -14.80 2.99 4.11
CA ASN A 28 -15.75 3.80 4.88
C ASN A 28 -14.96 4.60 5.92
N GLY A 29 -15.18 5.92 5.91
CA GLY A 29 -14.44 6.92 6.68
C GLY A 29 -14.70 6.79 8.18
N SER A 30 -14.09 5.79 8.80
CA SER A 30 -13.87 5.81 10.25
C SER A 30 -12.99 7.01 10.52
N LYS A 31 -13.54 7.99 11.23
CA LYS A 31 -12.91 9.25 11.64
C LYS A 31 -11.46 8.98 12.02
N ARG A 32 -10.54 9.25 11.10
CA ARG A 32 -9.11 9.24 11.38
C ARG A 32 -8.92 10.37 12.38
N ASN A 33 -8.66 10.01 13.63
CA ASN A 33 -8.19 10.97 14.60
C ASN A 33 -6.90 11.54 13.99
N PRO A 34 -6.83 12.83 13.61
CA PRO A 34 -5.65 13.38 12.95
C PRO A 34 -4.40 13.32 13.84
N ALA A 35 -4.57 12.97 15.13
CA ALA A 35 -3.52 12.80 16.12
C ALA A 35 -2.90 11.38 16.15
N ALA A 36 -3.51 10.37 15.54
CA ALA A 36 -2.95 9.02 15.52
C ALA A 36 -2.09 8.84 14.26
N ASP A 37 -0.77 8.85 14.44
CA ASP A 37 0.17 8.56 13.36
C ASP A 37 -0.17 7.20 12.73
N PRO A 38 -0.30 7.13 11.38
CA PRO A 38 -0.66 5.89 10.68
C PRO A 38 0.29 4.72 10.95
N LEU A 39 1.49 4.97 11.49
CA LEU A 39 2.47 3.95 11.83
C LEU A 39 2.36 3.42 13.27
N GLY A 40 1.47 3.98 14.09
CA GLY A 40 1.21 3.49 15.45
C GLY A 40 2.50 3.42 16.29
N PRO A 41 2.87 2.27 16.88
CA PRO A 41 4.13 2.13 17.62
C PRO A 41 5.40 2.52 16.84
N ASN A 42 5.36 2.47 15.50
CA ASN A 42 6.49 2.83 14.63
C ASN A 42 6.51 4.31 14.21
N SER A 43 5.70 5.17 14.84
CA SER A 43 5.63 6.61 14.55
C SER A 43 7.00 7.29 14.53
N GLU A 44 7.84 6.97 15.50
CA GLU A 44 9.19 7.55 15.62
C GLU A 44 10.12 7.15 14.45
N ILE A 45 9.93 5.95 13.90
CA ILE A 45 10.67 5.50 12.72
C ILE A 45 10.22 6.32 11.50
N GLY A 46 8.91 6.50 11.32
CA GLY A 46 8.38 7.32 10.22
C GLY A 46 8.81 8.78 10.29
N ARG A 47 8.82 9.37 11.49
CA ARG A 47 9.31 10.74 11.70
C ARG A 47 10.79 10.88 11.31
N LYS A 48 11.63 9.94 11.72
CA LYS A 48 13.06 9.92 11.37
C LYS A 48 13.28 9.73 9.87
N LEU A 49 12.54 8.81 9.24
CA LEU A 49 12.61 8.62 7.79
C LEU A 49 12.22 9.90 7.05
N ARG A 50 11.13 10.55 7.48
CA ARG A 50 10.72 11.83 6.89
C ARG A 50 11.80 12.89 7.03
N GLN A 51 12.33 13.10 8.23
CA GLN A 51 13.43 14.05 8.44
C GLN A 51 14.62 13.75 7.51
N TYR A 52 15.06 12.48 7.44
CA TYR A 52 16.16 12.08 6.59
C TYR A 52 15.89 12.38 5.12
N TYR A 53 14.70 12.05 4.61
CA TYR A 53 14.37 12.33 3.21
C TYR A 53 14.09 13.81 2.92
N ASP A 54 13.54 14.56 3.86
CA ASP A 54 13.33 16.01 3.70
C ASP A 54 14.66 16.74 3.52
N GLU A 55 15.71 16.31 4.21
CA GLU A 55 17.08 16.81 4.03
C GLU A 55 17.63 16.47 2.62
N LEU A 56 17.42 15.25 2.12
CA LEU A 56 17.86 14.83 0.78
C LEU A 56 17.05 15.47 -0.37
N ILE A 57 15.76 15.72 -0.16
CA ILE A 57 14.88 16.35 -1.17
C ILE A 57 15.23 17.84 -1.38
N SER A 58 16.01 18.43 -0.47
CA SER A 58 16.50 19.80 -0.63
C SER A 58 17.55 19.97 -1.74
N GLU A 59 18.17 18.88 -2.19
CA GLU A 59 19.12 18.89 -3.29
C GLU A 59 18.41 19.13 -4.63
N GLU A 60 19.06 19.89 -5.52
CA GLU A 60 18.52 20.19 -6.84
C GLU A 60 18.28 18.90 -7.65
N VAL A 61 17.14 18.82 -8.33
CA VAL A 61 16.80 17.69 -9.19
C VAL A 61 17.74 17.67 -10.41
N PRO A 62 18.52 16.60 -10.64
CA PRO A 62 19.46 16.54 -11.75
C PRO A 62 18.83 16.66 -13.15
N ASP A 63 19.50 17.41 -14.03
CA ASP A 63 19.09 17.64 -15.43
C ASP A 63 18.89 16.36 -16.27
N ARG A 64 19.54 15.26 -15.88
CA ARG A 64 19.40 13.96 -16.54
C ARG A 64 17.94 13.50 -16.55
N PHE A 65 17.15 13.80 -15.52
CA PHE A 65 15.74 13.43 -15.48
C PHE A 65 14.94 14.13 -16.58
N SER A 66 15.16 15.43 -16.77
CA SER A 66 14.57 16.23 -17.85
C SER A 66 14.98 15.70 -19.23
N GLN A 67 16.25 15.32 -19.40
CA GLN A 67 16.74 14.73 -20.65
C GLN A 67 16.05 13.41 -20.97
N LEU A 68 15.89 12.52 -19.98
CA LEU A 68 15.21 11.24 -20.16
C LEU A 68 13.73 11.42 -20.47
N LEU A 69 13.05 12.36 -19.80
CA LEU A 69 11.66 12.70 -20.07
C LEU A 69 11.48 13.26 -21.50
N ASN A 70 12.40 14.11 -21.96
CA ASN A 70 12.40 14.61 -23.33
C ASN A 70 12.62 13.50 -24.36
N GLN A 71 13.54 12.56 -24.10
CA GLN A 71 13.77 11.40 -24.98
C GLN A 71 12.52 10.51 -25.06
N LEU A 72 11.89 10.24 -23.91
CA LEU A 72 10.66 9.46 -23.86
C LEU A 72 9.54 10.14 -24.67
N GLN A 73 9.34 11.45 -24.48
CA GLN A 73 8.34 12.22 -25.22
C GLN A 73 8.59 12.18 -26.74
N GLN A 74 9.84 12.28 -27.19
CA GLN A 74 10.19 12.17 -28.61
C GLN A 74 9.87 10.78 -29.17
N GLN A 75 10.15 9.72 -28.41
CA GLN A 75 9.85 8.35 -28.82
C GLN A 75 8.34 8.07 -28.87
N GLU A 76 7.57 8.59 -27.92
CA GLU A 76 6.11 8.49 -27.95
C GLU A 76 5.52 9.16 -29.18
N GLN A 77 6.03 10.34 -29.56
CA GLN A 77 5.62 11.05 -30.76
C GLN A 77 5.95 10.24 -32.03
N GLN A 78 7.17 9.71 -32.14
CA GLN A 78 7.60 8.90 -33.29
C GLN A 78 6.85 7.56 -33.39
N GLY A 79 6.56 6.92 -32.26
CA GLY A 79 5.77 5.68 -32.20
C GLY A 79 4.30 5.89 -32.52
N SER A 80 3.74 7.06 -32.19
CA SER A 80 2.35 7.42 -32.51
C SER A 80 2.14 7.71 -34.00
N THR A 81 3.16 8.19 -34.72
CA THR A 81 3.11 8.37 -36.18
C THR A 81 3.30 7.06 -36.96
N ALA A 82 3.88 6.03 -36.35
CA ALA A 82 4.15 4.73 -37.01
C ALA A 82 3.04 3.67 -36.80
N LYS A 83 2.03 3.93 -35.95
CA LYS A 83 0.88 3.03 -35.70
C LYS A 83 -0.41 3.47 -36.41
N LYS A 84 -0.31 4.34 -37.42
CA LYS A 84 -1.46 4.90 -38.17
C LYS A 84 -1.44 4.52 -39.66
N ASP A 85 -1.00 3.30 -39.98
CA ASP A 85 -1.18 2.68 -41.29
C ASP A 85 -1.54 1.20 -41.12
#